data_AF-A0A7Y2A8K9-F1
#
_entry.id   AF-A0A7Y2A8K9-F1
#
_cell.length_a   1.000
_cell.length_b   1.000
_cell.length_c   1.000
_cell.angle_alpha   90.00
_cell.angle_beta   90.00
_cell.angle_gamma   90.00
#
_symmetry.space_group_name_H-M   'P 1'
#
loop_
_entity.id
_entity.type
_entity.pdbx_description
1 polymer ?
#
loop_
_entity_poly.entity_id
_entity_poly.type
_entity_poly.pdbx_seq_one_letter_code
_entity_poly.pdbx_strand_id
1 'polypeptide(L)'
;MEAATVEAVAKKLNTQLQGVDLSDPAILVAYKGAIMTMMAKYTRNKSEKKDFFKEGVSLLEAAVESDPNNIEIRTIRLSIQENAPKFLRYHKNISEDKQYILEHYKEVRNAELKIFVKKFVQQSSEFEDQEKAAF
;
A
#
# COMPACT_ATOMS: atom_id res chain seq x y z
N MET A 1 15.57 9.88 -15.01
CA MET A 1 15.72 8.46 -15.39
C MET A 1 14.93 7.50 -14.49
N GLU A 2 14.54 7.90 -13.28
CA GLU A 2 13.95 7.01 -12.26
C GLU A 2 12.46 6.63 -12.48
N ALA A 3 11.65 7.47 -13.13
CA ALA A 3 10.23 7.15 -13.37
C ALA A 3 10.01 6.03 -14.40
N ALA A 4 10.88 5.94 -15.41
CA ALA A 4 10.79 4.92 -16.47
C ALA A 4 11.11 3.51 -15.94
N THR A 5 11.95 3.40 -14.91
CA THR A 5 12.27 2.12 -14.26
C THR A 5 11.13 1.67 -13.35
N VAL A 6 10.48 2.57 -12.61
CA VAL A 6 9.33 2.24 -11.74
C VAL A 6 8.11 1.80 -12.57
N GLU A 7 7.82 2.47 -13.69
CA GLU A 7 6.75 2.05 -14.60
C GLU A 7 6.98 0.64 -15.14
N ALA A 8 8.21 0.31 -15.57
CA ALA A 8 8.56 -1.00 -16.08
C ALA A 8 8.42 -2.09 -15.00
N VAL A 9 8.83 -1.80 -13.76
CA VAL A 9 8.68 -2.70 -12.61
C VAL A 9 7.20 -2.92 -12.27
N ALA A 10 6.40 -1.86 -12.21
CA ALA A 10 4.96 -1.97 -11.93
C ALA A 10 4.24 -2.83 -12.97
N LYS A 11 4.54 -2.63 -14.26
CA LYS A 11 3.99 -3.47 -15.35
C LYS A 11 4.39 -4.93 -15.21
N LYS A 12 5.68 -5.20 -14.94
CA LYS A 12 6.18 -6.57 -14.76
C LYS A 12 5.49 -7.28 -13.59
N LEU A 13 5.40 -6.61 -12.44
CA LEU A 13 4.75 -7.17 -11.26
C LEU A 13 3.24 -7.38 -11.47
N ASN A 14 2.58 -6.46 -12.17
CA ASN A 14 1.17 -6.61 -12.53
C ASN A 14 0.92 -7.87 -13.36
N THR A 15 1.80 -8.19 -14.31
CA THR A 15 1.73 -9.44 -15.06
C THR A 15 1.99 -10.66 -14.18
N GLN A 16 2.96 -10.59 -13.26
CA GLN A 16 3.28 -11.71 -12.36
C GLN A 16 2.15 -12.03 -11.37
N LEU A 17 1.43 -11.00 -10.91
CA LEU A 17 0.31 -11.14 -9.99
C LEU A 17 -1.05 -11.21 -10.68
N GLN A 18 -1.09 -11.34 -12.01
CA GLN A 18 -2.35 -11.32 -12.75
C GLN A 18 -3.31 -12.43 -12.29
N GLY A 19 -2.76 -13.60 -11.98
CA GLY A 19 -3.51 -14.76 -11.48
C GLY A 19 -3.90 -14.72 -10.00
N VAL A 20 -3.45 -13.72 -9.23
CA VAL A 20 -3.80 -13.60 -7.80
C VAL A 20 -5.25 -13.12 -7.67
N ASP A 21 -6.05 -13.78 -6.85
CA ASP A 21 -7.43 -13.39 -6.54
C ASP A 21 -7.71 -13.37 -5.03
N LEU A 22 -8.96 -13.12 -4.63
CA LEU A 22 -9.33 -12.97 -3.22
C LEU A 22 -9.20 -14.26 -2.39
N SER A 23 -8.99 -15.42 -3.02
CA SER A 23 -8.75 -16.69 -2.35
C SER A 23 -7.28 -16.94 -1.99
N ASP A 24 -6.36 -16.15 -2.56
CA ASP A 24 -4.95 -16.19 -2.25
C ASP A 24 -4.61 -15.55 -0.88
N PRO A 25 -3.39 -15.77 -0.36
CA PRO A 25 -2.93 -15.09 0.84
C PRO A 25 -3.15 -13.56 0.77
N ALA A 26 -3.75 -13.00 1.83
CA ALA A 26 -4.16 -11.59 1.88
C ALA A 26 -3.02 -10.62 1.51
N ILE A 27 -1.77 -10.94 1.87
CA ILE A 27 -0.61 -10.11 1.52
C ILE A 27 -0.37 -10.05 0.00
N LEU A 28 -0.58 -11.13 -0.75
CA LEU A 28 -0.45 -11.13 -2.21
C LEU A 28 -1.55 -10.29 -2.86
N VAL A 29 -2.77 -10.37 -2.32
CA VAL A 29 -3.90 -9.54 -2.73
C VAL A 29 -3.60 -8.06 -2.47
N ALA A 30 -3.03 -7.72 -1.31
CA ALA A 30 -2.62 -6.36 -0.97
C ALA A 30 -1.56 -5.82 -1.95
N TYR A 31 -0.55 -6.64 -2.28
CA TYR A 31 0.47 -6.27 -3.25
C TYR A 31 -0.11 -6.06 -4.65
N LYS A 32 -1.01 -6.95 -5.10
CA LYS A 32 -1.74 -6.77 -6.36
C LYS A 32 -2.51 -5.44 -6.33
N GLY A 33 -3.26 -5.18 -5.27
CA GLY A 33 -3.98 -3.92 -5.07
C GLY A 33 -3.08 -2.69 -5.20
N ALA A 34 -1.96 -2.68 -4.48
CA ALA A 34 -0.97 -1.60 -4.54
C ALA A 34 -0.44 -1.38 -5.96
N ILE A 35 -0.05 -2.44 -6.67
CA ILE A 35 0.46 -2.37 -8.03
C ILE A 35 -0.60 -1.81 -9.00
N MET A 36 -1.87 -2.20 -8.85
CA MET A 36 -2.96 -1.66 -9.65
C MET A 36 -3.16 -0.15 -9.41
N THR A 37 -3.06 0.31 -8.16
CA THR A 37 -3.10 1.76 -7.89
C THR A 37 -1.88 2.49 -8.49
N MET A 38 -0.72 1.86 -8.56
CA MET A 38 0.46 2.42 -9.24
C MET A 38 0.26 2.48 -10.76
N MET A 39 -0.34 1.46 -11.38
CA MET A 39 -0.66 1.45 -12.81
C MET A 39 -1.51 2.66 -13.21
N ALA A 40 -2.45 3.09 -12.35
CA ALA A 40 -3.24 4.30 -12.58
C ALA A 40 -2.38 5.58 -12.77
N LYS A 41 -1.17 5.65 -12.21
CA LYS A 41 -0.26 6.80 -12.41
C LYS A 41 0.30 6.83 -13.84
N TYR A 42 0.53 5.66 -14.45
CA TYR A 42 1.21 5.51 -15.74
C TYR A 42 0.27 5.31 -16.93
N THR A 43 -0.99 4.93 -16.69
CA THR A 43 -2.01 4.85 -17.74
C THR A 43 -2.28 6.21 -18.36
N ARG A 44 -2.56 6.34 -19.67
CA ARG A 44 -2.86 7.66 -20.28
C ARG A 44 -4.35 8.00 -20.27
N ASN A 45 -5.19 6.99 -20.47
CA ASN A 45 -6.64 7.12 -20.53
C ASN A 45 -7.23 7.40 -19.14
N LYS A 46 -7.99 8.49 -18.99
CA LYS A 46 -8.58 8.91 -17.71
C LYS A 46 -9.58 7.90 -17.13
N SER A 47 -10.33 7.18 -17.97
CA SER A 47 -11.28 6.16 -17.50
C SER A 47 -10.50 4.99 -16.90
N GLU A 48 -9.58 4.42 -17.68
CA GLU A 48 -8.74 3.30 -17.24
C GLU A 48 -7.94 3.64 -15.98
N LYS A 49 -7.42 4.87 -15.84
CA LYS A 49 -6.79 5.33 -14.59
C LYS A 49 -7.70 5.15 -13.38
N LYS A 50 -8.95 5.56 -13.51
CA LYS A 50 -9.93 5.49 -12.43
C LYS A 50 -10.27 4.04 -12.11
N ASP A 51 -10.38 3.20 -13.13
CA ASP A 51 -10.71 1.78 -13.00
C ASP A 51 -9.57 1.04 -12.28
N PHE A 52 -8.32 1.22 -12.73
CA PHE A 52 -7.12 0.68 -12.06
C PHE A 52 -7.02 1.11 -10.58
N PHE A 53 -7.27 2.39 -10.29
CA PHE A 53 -7.21 2.87 -8.93
C PHE A 53 -8.31 2.25 -8.06
N LYS A 54 -9.55 2.22 -8.55
CA LYS A 54 -10.69 1.66 -7.80
C LYS A 54 -10.53 0.15 -7.56
N GLU A 55 -10.09 -0.58 -8.57
CA GLU A 55 -9.85 -2.02 -8.45
C GLU A 55 -8.71 -2.27 -7.45
N GLY A 56 -7.62 -1.52 -7.55
CA GLY A 56 -6.51 -1.62 -6.61
C GLY A 56 -6.91 -1.34 -5.16
N VAL A 57 -7.71 -0.29 -4.94
CA VAL A 57 -8.30 0.02 -3.63
C VAL A 57 -9.20 -1.11 -3.14
N SER A 58 -10.07 -1.65 -4.01
CA SER A 58 -10.97 -2.74 -3.64
C SER A 58 -10.22 -3.99 -3.18
N LEU A 59 -9.15 -4.36 -3.87
CA LEU A 59 -8.29 -5.49 -3.48
C LEU A 59 -7.58 -5.23 -2.15
N LEU A 60 -7.10 -4.00 -1.95
CA LEU A 60 -6.38 -3.62 -0.75
C LEU A 60 -7.29 -3.60 0.49
N GLU A 61 -8.53 -3.10 0.36
CA GLU A 61 -9.50 -3.18 1.45
C GLU A 61 -9.89 -4.63 1.75
N ALA A 62 -10.13 -5.46 0.73
CA ALA A 62 -10.43 -6.88 0.93
C ALA A 62 -9.27 -7.61 1.63
N ALA A 63 -8.01 -7.25 1.32
CA ALA A 63 -6.85 -7.80 2.00
C ALA A 63 -6.78 -7.39 3.49
N VAL A 64 -7.11 -6.13 3.81
CA VAL A 64 -7.20 -5.68 5.22
C VAL A 64 -8.34 -6.38 5.95
N GLU A 65 -9.51 -6.55 5.32
CA GLU A 65 -10.63 -7.27 5.92
C GLU A 65 -10.30 -8.74 6.20
N SER A 66 -9.52 -9.37 5.31
CA SER A 66 -9.09 -10.77 5.44
C SER A 66 -8.02 -10.98 6.51
N ASP A 67 -7.04 -10.08 6.61
CA ASP A 67 -5.96 -10.15 7.61
C ASP A 67 -5.73 -8.78 8.28
N PRO A 68 -6.64 -8.35 9.17
CA PRO A 68 -6.66 -6.99 9.72
C PRO A 68 -5.49 -6.69 10.66
N ASN A 69 -4.77 -7.71 11.13
CA ASN A 69 -3.64 -7.56 12.04
C ASN A 69 -2.29 -7.65 11.31
N ASN A 70 -2.30 -7.64 9.98
CA ASN A 70 -1.09 -7.68 9.21
C ASN A 70 -0.50 -6.28 9.03
N ILE A 71 0.54 -5.97 9.80
CA ILE A 71 1.20 -4.66 9.74
C ILE A 71 1.73 -4.31 8.34
N GLU A 72 2.10 -5.30 7.52
CA GLU A 72 2.57 -5.07 6.15
C GLU A 72 1.44 -4.56 5.27
N ILE A 73 0.27 -5.21 5.33
CA ILE A 73 -0.94 -4.78 4.59
C ILE A 73 -1.38 -3.40 5.05
N ARG A 74 -1.39 -3.13 6.36
CA ARG A 74 -1.71 -1.82 6.94
C ARG A 74 -0.75 -0.72 6.45
N THR A 75 0.55 -1.04 6.38
CA THR A 75 1.58 -0.13 5.87
C THR A 75 1.38 0.17 4.38
N ILE A 76 1.05 -0.85 3.58
CA ILE A 76 0.72 -0.67 2.15
C ILE A 76 -0.53 0.21 2.00
N ARG A 77 -1.60 -0.06 2.77
CA ARG A 77 -2.82 0.76 2.73
C ARG A 77 -2.55 2.21 3.08
N LEU A 78 -1.83 2.47 4.16
CA LEU A 78 -1.47 3.83 4.55
C LEU A 78 -0.66 4.55 3.46
N SER A 79 0.31 3.87 2.85
CA SER A 79 1.09 4.41 1.73
C SER A 79 0.22 4.86 0.55
N ILE A 80 -0.78 4.05 0.17
CA ILE A 80 -1.69 4.43 -0.91
C ILE A 80 -2.63 5.57 -0.50
N GLN A 81 -3.17 5.54 0.72
CA GLN A 81 -4.05 6.59 1.23
C GLN A 81 -3.35 7.96 1.30
N GLU A 82 -2.12 8.02 1.80
CA GLU A 82 -1.30 9.24 1.88
C GLU A 82 -1.08 9.88 0.50
N ASN A 83 -0.95 9.06 -0.54
CA ASN A 83 -0.68 9.51 -1.90
C ASN A 83 -1.95 9.66 -2.77
N ALA A 84 -3.13 9.34 -2.23
CA ALA A 84 -4.37 9.34 -2.99
C ALA A 84 -4.89 10.79 -3.20
N PRO A 85 -5.34 11.14 -4.42
CA PRO A 85 -6.03 12.41 -4.64
C PRO A 85 -7.26 12.59 -3.74
N LYS A 86 -7.36 13.73 -3.06
CA LYS A 86 -8.45 14.04 -2.11
C LYS A 86 -9.86 13.79 -2.66
N PHE A 87 -10.09 14.05 -3.95
CA PHE A 87 -11.40 13.84 -4.57
C PHE A 87 -11.84 12.37 -4.66
N LEU A 88 -10.90 11.41 -4.57
CA LEU A 88 -11.20 9.98 -4.52
C LEU A 88 -11.60 9.50 -3.12
N ARG A 89 -11.45 10.35 -2.11
CA ARG A 89 -11.86 10.10 -0.72
C ARG A 89 -11.25 8.84 -0.08
N TYR A 90 -10.12 8.37 -0.59
CA TYR A 90 -9.39 7.21 -0.07
C TYR A 90 -8.34 7.62 0.97
N HIS A 91 -8.82 8.01 2.14
CA HIS A 91 -8.01 8.64 3.21
C HIS A 91 -8.67 8.48 4.59
N LYS A 92 -9.71 7.63 4.70
CA LYS A 92 -10.55 7.54 5.90
C LYS A 92 -9.91 6.71 7.01
N ASN A 93 -8.96 5.84 6.66
CA ASN A 93 -8.34 4.89 7.56
C ASN A 93 -6.89 5.26 7.88
N ILE A 94 -6.44 6.47 7.50
CA ILE A 94 -5.07 6.93 7.74
C ILE A 94 -4.74 6.87 9.24
N SER A 95 -5.59 7.44 10.09
CA SER A 95 -5.38 7.46 11.54
C SER A 95 -5.37 6.05 12.14
N GLU A 96 -6.24 5.16 11.64
CA GLU A 96 -6.33 3.76 12.09
C GLU A 96 -5.04 2.99 11.75
N ASP A 97 -4.58 3.07 10.51
CA ASP A 97 -3.38 2.35 10.07
C ASP A 97 -2.11 2.91 10.76
N LYS A 98 -2.03 4.24 10.89
CA LYS A 98 -0.95 4.90 11.62
C LYS A 98 -0.86 4.40 13.06
N GLN A 99 -2.00 4.41 13.77
CA GLN A 99 -2.05 3.96 15.16
C GLN A 99 -1.62 2.49 15.28
N TYR A 100 -2.15 1.63 14.41
CA TYR A 100 -1.79 0.21 14.40
C TYR A 100 -0.28 -0.01 14.20
N ILE A 101 0.33 0.72 13.26
CA ILE A 101 1.77 0.63 13.00
C ILE A 101 2.59 1.07 14.21
N LEU A 102 2.20 2.16 14.88
CA LEU A 102 2.89 2.65 16.09
C LEU A 102 2.85 1.65 17.24
N GLU A 103 1.69 1.03 17.46
CA GLU A 103 1.47 0.09 18.56
C GLU A 103 2.21 -1.24 18.34
N HIS A 104 2.18 -1.77 17.12
CA HIS A 104 2.64 -3.15 16.84
C HIS A 104 4.03 -3.27 16.22
N TYR A 105 4.67 -2.18 15.80
CA TYR A 105 5.99 -2.24 15.15
C TYR A 105 7.06 -2.97 15.98
N LYS A 106 7.04 -2.81 17.31
CA LYS A 106 8.02 -3.46 18.20
C LYS A 106 7.88 -4.99 18.20
N GLU A 107 6.68 -5.51 17.92
CA GLU A 107 6.35 -6.93 17.91
C GLU A 107 6.81 -7.64 16.62
N VAL A 108 7.15 -6.86 15.58
CA VAL A 108 7.64 -7.40 14.30
C VAL A 108 8.98 -8.12 14.49
N ARG A 109 8.97 -9.43 14.24
CA ARG A 109 10.13 -10.33 14.36
C ARG A 109 10.90 -10.50 13.05
N ASN A 110 10.20 -10.44 11.90
CA ASN A 110 10.85 -10.53 10.60
C ASN A 110 11.65 -9.24 10.34
N ALA A 111 12.96 -9.37 10.14
CA ALA A 111 13.86 -8.23 10.00
C ALA A 111 13.60 -7.40 8.73
N GLU A 112 13.28 -8.06 7.62
CA GLU A 112 13.01 -7.38 6.35
C GLU A 112 11.70 -6.58 6.42
N LEU A 113 10.65 -7.19 6.97
CA LEU A 113 9.38 -6.50 7.23
C LEU A 113 9.59 -5.31 8.18
N LYS A 114 10.38 -5.49 9.24
CA LYS A 114 10.69 -4.39 10.16
C LYS A 114 11.40 -3.24 9.46
N ILE A 115 12.36 -3.53 8.59
CA ILE A 115 13.04 -2.53 7.77
C ILE A 115 12.06 -1.85 6.81
N PHE A 116 11.16 -2.60 6.17
CA PHE A 116 10.15 -2.06 5.27
C PHE A 116 9.24 -1.05 5.97
N VAL A 117 8.63 -1.45 7.10
CA VAL A 117 7.75 -0.58 7.89
C VAL A 117 8.51 0.67 8.36
N LYS A 118 9.72 0.50 8.90
CA LYS A 118 10.57 1.62 9.32
C LYS A 118 10.84 2.61 8.18
N LYS A 119 11.25 2.11 7.02
CA LYS A 119 11.56 2.97 5.86
C LYS A 119 10.34 3.77 5.42
N PHE A 120 9.16 3.15 5.41
CA PHE A 120 7.92 3.84 5.12
C PHE A 120 7.65 4.94 6.15
N VAL A 121 7.65 4.62 7.44
CA VAL A 121 7.37 5.58 8.53
C VAL A 121 8.33 6.77 8.50
N GLN A 122 9.62 6.55 8.26
CA GLN A 122 10.61 7.62 8.19
C GLN A 122 10.33 8.63 7.05
N GLN A 123 9.75 8.17 5.94
CA GLN A 123 9.49 8.99 4.75
C GLN A 123 8.07 9.58 4.73
N SER A 124 7.12 8.94 5.41
CA SER A 124 5.71 9.34 5.40
C SER A 124 5.49 10.71 6.06
N SER A 125 4.56 11.50 5.48
CA SER A 125 4.10 12.76 6.07
C SER A 125 3.08 12.58 7.18
N GLU A 126 2.56 11.36 7.37
CA GLU A 126 1.52 11.07 8.38
C GLU A 126 2.09 10.90 9.80
N PHE A 127 3.41 10.78 9.94
CA PHE A 127 4.09 10.59 11.22
C PHE A 127 4.85 11.83 11.65
N GLU A 128 4.72 12.18 12.93
CA GLU A 128 5.45 13.25 13.59
C GLU A 128 6.89 12.83 13.91
N ASP A 129 7.79 13.79 14.09
CA ASP A 129 9.21 13.50 14.38
C ASP A 129 9.40 12.66 15.65
N GLN A 130 8.58 12.91 16.68
CA GLN A 130 8.60 12.13 17.91
C GLN A 130 8.18 10.67 17.69
N GLU A 131 7.20 10.43 16.82
CA GLU A 131 6.75 9.08 16.46
C GLU A 131 7.82 8.36 15.64
N LYS A 132 8.46 9.05 14.69
CA LYS A 132 9.55 8.52 13.86
C LYS A 132 10.76 8.10 14.69
N ALA A 133 11.03 8.79 15.81
CA ALA A 133 12.14 8.46 16.70
C ALA A 133 12.02 7.06 17.36
N ALA A 134 10.83 6.46 17.36
CA ALA A 134 10.59 5.13 17.94
C ALA A 134 10.91 3.95 16.99
N PHE A 135 11.29 4.22 15.73
CA PHE A 135 11.49 3.21 14.69
C PHE A 135 12.96 2.95 14.35
#